data_AF-A0A925KZZ0-F1
#
_entry.id   AF-A0A925KZZ0-F1
#
_cell.length_a   1.000
_cell.length_b   1.000
_cell.length_c   1.000
_cell.angle_alpha   90.00
_cell.angle_beta   90.00
_cell.angle_gamma   90.00
#
_symmetry.space_group_name_H-M   'P 1'
#
loop_
_entity.id
_entity.type
_entity.pdbx_description
1 polymer ?
#
loop_
_entity_poly.entity_id
_entity_poly.type
_entity_poly.pdbx_seq_one_letter_code
_entity_poly.pdbx_strand_id
1 'polypeptide(L)'
;MFLALVKGMSLGALLSYWAPLPLMMAGLALGMAASAIAGLVAIVAVAVVAGGFSALPYVISVMLPALLVSNRAMLWHQAPDGSDVWYPPGLVLAWLTAAGLVLLLSGSALLAGTPEGVQASVADLLSHMLDLIAAELPAETRKQLVEWWTPFFPAMVTGSWLMMTVVNATGAQGLVTRLGRARRPSPAYRELMLPDWLGFGLAVMVMAAVLVRGDAGYVSTNVVIVLLIPFALLGLATIHRWARGRPNARLVLAATYGVLILAFGWAAAAAAGLGLVRFWTMRFRRPDSGGGMEG
;
A
#
# COMPACT_ATOMS: atom_id res chain seq x y z
N MET A 1 17.50 11.29 4.24
CA MET A 1 17.13 9.89 3.97
C MET A 1 16.96 9.64 2.48
N PHE A 2 16.00 10.27 1.80
CA PHE A 2 15.82 10.13 0.35
C PHE A 2 17.09 10.44 -0.47
N LEU A 3 17.82 11.51 -0.13
CA LEU A 3 19.09 11.84 -0.77
C LEU A 3 20.21 10.81 -0.57
N ALA A 4 20.12 9.96 0.46
CA ALA A 4 21.11 8.90 0.68
C ALA A 4 20.88 7.69 -0.26
N LEU A 5 19.63 7.46 -0.70
CA LEU A 5 19.29 6.51 -1.76
C LEU A 5 19.90 6.95 -3.09
N VAL A 6 19.74 8.23 -3.45
CA VAL A 6 20.30 8.81 -4.70
C VAL A 6 21.82 8.71 -4.75
N LYS A 7 22.49 8.72 -3.59
CA LYS A 7 23.95 8.63 -3.46
C LYS A 7 24.49 7.20 -3.33
N GLY A 8 23.66 6.17 -3.51
CA GLY A 8 24.12 4.77 -3.54
C GLY A 8 24.58 4.18 -2.20
N MET A 9 24.26 4.81 -1.07
CA MET A 9 24.57 4.24 0.24
C MET A 9 23.56 3.11 0.54
N SER A 10 24.03 1.90 0.81
CA SER A 10 23.17 0.73 1.13
C SER A 10 22.21 1.01 2.30
N LEU A 11 22.66 1.78 3.30
CA LEU A 11 21.81 2.27 4.40
C LEU A 11 20.78 3.31 3.94
N GLY A 12 21.09 4.10 2.91
CA GLY A 12 20.19 5.09 2.33
C GLY A 12 18.96 4.48 1.67
N ALA A 13 19.09 3.28 1.09
CA ALA A 13 17.98 2.53 0.52
C ALA A 13 17.04 1.95 1.59
N LEU A 14 17.58 1.48 2.71
CA LEU A 14 16.74 1.05 3.84
C LEU A 14 16.04 2.26 4.49
N LEU A 15 16.73 3.38 4.64
CA LEU A 15 16.17 4.60 5.23
C LEU A 15 15.13 5.30 4.34
N SER A 16 15.16 5.11 3.02
CA SER A 16 14.15 5.69 2.12
C SER A 16 12.78 5.06 2.33
N TYR A 17 12.71 3.77 2.70
CA TYR A 17 11.46 3.09 3.06
C TYR A 17 10.81 3.66 4.34
N TRP A 18 11.58 4.35 5.18
CA TRP A 18 11.08 5.02 6.40
C TRP A 18 10.88 6.52 6.23
N ALA A 19 11.14 7.06 5.04
CA ALA A 19 11.00 8.49 4.77
C ALA A 19 9.57 9.03 4.97
N PRO A 20 8.47 8.27 4.73
CA PRO A 20 7.11 8.74 5.03
C PRO A 20 6.82 8.86 6.53
N LEU A 21 7.47 8.06 7.38
CA LEU A 21 7.25 8.01 8.83
C LEU A 21 7.26 9.41 9.49
N PRO A 22 8.32 10.24 9.36
CA PRO A 22 8.36 11.54 10.02
C PRO A 22 7.28 12.52 9.52
N LEU A 23 6.94 12.50 8.23
CA LEU A 23 5.86 13.33 7.68
C LEU A 23 4.51 12.90 8.25
N MET A 24 4.24 11.60 8.29
CA MET A 24 3.02 11.05 8.88
C MET A 24 2.94 11.33 10.38
N MET A 25 4.06 11.24 11.11
CA MET A 25 4.10 11.62 12.53
C MET A 25 3.74 13.09 12.73
N ALA A 26 4.31 13.99 11.92
CA ALA A 26 3.97 15.41 11.95
C ALA A 26 2.48 15.63 11.65
N GLY A 27 1.94 14.95 10.63
CA GLY A 27 0.53 15.04 10.26
C GLY A 27 -0.44 14.52 11.32
N LEU A 28 -0.13 13.38 11.93
CA LEU A 28 -0.98 12.76 12.96
C LEU A 28 -0.89 13.47 14.33
N ALA A 29 0.22 14.15 14.61
CA ALA A 29 0.41 14.89 15.86
C ALA A 29 -0.03 16.37 15.77
N LEU A 30 0.26 17.03 14.64
CA LEU A 30 0.11 18.48 14.47
C LEU A 30 -0.93 18.87 13.41
N GLY A 31 -1.47 17.88 12.67
CA GLY A 31 -2.45 18.08 11.60
C GLY A 31 -1.82 18.14 10.21
N MET A 32 -2.66 18.05 9.18
CA MET A 32 -2.24 17.94 7.77
C MET A 32 -1.32 19.09 7.32
N ALA A 33 -1.55 20.32 7.79
CA ALA A 33 -0.74 21.48 7.43
C ALA A 33 0.74 21.30 7.80
N ALA A 34 1.04 20.71 8.97
CA ALA A 34 2.41 20.43 9.38
C ALA A 34 3.09 19.41 8.46
N SER A 35 2.38 18.35 8.07
CA SER A 35 2.88 17.38 7.09
C SER A 35 3.10 18.00 5.72
N ALA A 36 2.22 18.93 5.29
CA ALA A 36 2.34 19.62 4.01
C ALA A 36 3.55 20.56 3.96
N ILE A 37 3.73 21.38 5.00
CA ILE A 37 4.89 22.28 5.11
C ILE A 37 6.19 21.47 5.13
N ALA A 38 6.27 20.41 5.94
CA ALA A 38 7.44 19.53 5.98
C ALA A 38 7.73 18.87 4.63
N GLY A 39 6.67 18.42 3.93
CA GLY A 39 6.77 17.86 2.59
C GLY A 39 7.28 18.85 1.55
N LEU A 40 6.76 20.08 1.53
CA LEU A 40 7.18 21.14 0.62
C LEU A 40 8.66 21.54 0.83
N VAL A 41 9.09 21.69 2.09
CA VAL A 41 10.49 21.97 2.42
C VAL A 41 11.39 20.84 1.90
N ALA A 42 10.98 19.59 2.06
CA ALA A 42 11.73 18.45 1.55
C ALA A 42 11.73 18.35 0.02
N ILE A 43 10.65 18.74 -0.67
CA ILE A 43 10.64 18.87 -2.15
C ILE A 43 11.72 19.84 -2.59
N VAL A 44 11.77 21.04 -2.01
CA VAL A 44 12.77 22.06 -2.35
C VAL A 44 14.18 21.53 -2.11
N ALA A 45 14.41 20.89 -0.95
CA ALA A 45 15.71 20.31 -0.64
C ALA A 45 16.12 19.21 -1.64
N VAL A 46 15.20 18.34 -2.05
CA VAL A 46 15.46 17.30 -3.05
C VAL A 46 15.73 17.91 -4.42
N ALA A 47 14.95 18.90 -4.84
CA ALA A 47 15.12 19.58 -6.11
C ALA A 47 16.47 20.29 -6.22
N VAL A 48 16.91 20.95 -5.14
CA VAL A 48 18.20 21.66 -5.09
C VAL A 48 19.38 20.70 -5.13
N VAL A 49 19.30 19.54 -4.45
CA VAL A 49 20.44 18.61 -4.32
C VAL A 49 20.51 17.57 -5.44
N ALA A 50 19.36 17.07 -5.89
CA ALA A 50 19.27 15.96 -6.85
C ALA A 50 18.68 16.38 -8.21
N GLY A 51 18.34 17.66 -8.40
CA GLY A 51 17.72 18.19 -9.61
C GLY A 51 16.18 18.16 -9.58
N GLY A 52 15.56 19.03 -10.38
CA GLY A 52 14.10 19.25 -10.35
C GLY A 52 13.25 18.01 -10.62
N PHE A 53 13.63 17.18 -11.60
CA PHE A 53 12.90 15.94 -11.91
C PHE A 53 12.96 14.90 -10.78
N SER A 54 14.02 14.90 -9.97
CA SER A 54 14.21 13.99 -8.84
C SER A 54 13.23 14.22 -7.69
N ALA A 55 12.52 15.36 -7.69
CA ALA A 55 11.46 15.62 -6.74
C ALA A 55 10.19 14.80 -7.01
N LEU A 56 9.92 14.36 -8.24
CA LEU A 56 8.69 13.64 -8.57
C LEU A 56 8.58 12.28 -7.85
N PRO A 57 9.61 11.40 -7.86
CA PRO A 57 9.56 10.16 -7.10
C PRO A 57 9.42 10.40 -5.59
N TYR A 58 9.99 11.50 -5.08
CA TYR A 58 9.77 11.93 -3.70
C TYR A 58 8.31 12.31 -3.48
N VAL A 59 7.69 13.14 -4.32
CA VAL A 59 6.27 13.50 -4.15
C VAL A 59 5.38 12.25 -4.11
N ILE A 60 5.56 11.33 -5.06
CA ILE A 60 4.74 10.13 -5.22
C ILE A 60 4.96 9.12 -4.09
N SER A 61 6.21 8.83 -3.75
CA SER A 61 6.55 7.77 -2.77
C SER A 61 6.54 8.27 -1.32
N VAL A 62 6.82 9.57 -1.18
CA VAL A 62 6.98 10.39 0.01
C VAL A 62 5.72 11.01 0.61
N MET A 63 5.34 12.10 -0.06
CA MET A 63 4.46 13.15 0.42
C MET A 63 3.00 12.80 0.15
N LEU A 64 2.69 12.26 -1.04
CA LEU A 64 1.35 11.81 -1.41
C LEU A 64 0.74 10.88 -0.35
N PRO A 65 1.36 9.73 0.01
CA PRO A 65 0.79 8.84 1.01
C PRO A 65 0.74 9.49 2.40
N ALA A 66 1.74 10.30 2.76
CA ALA A 66 1.76 10.99 4.05
C ALA A 66 0.61 11.98 4.20
N LEU A 67 0.33 12.77 3.16
CA LEU A 67 -0.78 13.72 3.15
C LEU A 67 -2.13 13.02 3.13
N LEU A 68 -2.28 11.96 2.34
CA LEU A 68 -3.52 11.18 2.28
C LEU A 68 -3.85 10.59 3.65
N VAL A 69 -2.87 9.93 4.30
CA VAL A 69 -3.05 9.37 5.65
C VAL A 69 -3.34 10.48 6.65
N SER A 70 -2.56 11.55 6.64
CA SER A 70 -2.72 12.65 7.62
C SER A 70 -4.05 13.38 7.48
N ASN A 71 -4.58 13.50 6.26
CA ASN A 71 -5.90 14.06 6.01
C ASN A 71 -6.99 13.10 6.48
N ARG A 72 -7.05 11.90 5.89
CA ARG A 72 -8.16 10.97 6.09
C ARG A 72 -8.20 10.43 7.52
N ALA A 73 -7.05 10.14 8.14
CA ALA A 73 -7.00 9.65 9.51
C ALA A 73 -7.44 10.70 10.56
N MET A 74 -7.40 11.99 10.21
CA MET A 74 -7.79 13.10 11.10
C MET A 74 -9.24 13.57 10.88
N LEU A 75 -9.97 12.97 9.93
CA LEU A 75 -11.40 13.21 9.80
C LEU A 75 -12.14 12.56 10.96
N TRP A 76 -13.09 13.28 11.54
CA TRP A 76 -13.96 12.81 12.60
C TRP A 76 -15.27 13.60 12.59
N HIS A 77 -16.30 13.05 13.21
CA HIS A 77 -17.56 13.73 13.49
C HIS A 77 -18.09 13.28 14.85
N GLN A 78 -19.05 14.04 15.42
CA GLN A 78 -19.75 13.62 16.63
C GLN A 78 -20.94 12.73 16.26
N ALA A 79 -21.14 11.65 17.00
CA ALA A 79 -22.35 10.84 16.95
C ALA A 79 -23.48 11.49 17.78
N PRO A 80 -24.75 11.08 17.58
CA PRO A 80 -25.88 11.62 18.35
C PRO A 80 -25.76 11.44 19.87
N ASP A 81 -24.96 10.47 20.33
CA ASP A 81 -24.67 10.21 21.75
C ASP A 81 -23.52 11.08 22.30
N GLY A 82 -22.96 11.99 21.49
CA GLY A 82 -21.86 12.87 21.86
C GLY A 82 -20.47 12.22 21.78
N SER A 83 -20.35 10.97 21.32
CA SER A 83 -19.06 10.31 21.14
C SER A 83 -18.36 10.75 19.84
N ASP A 84 -17.02 10.84 19.88
CA ASP A 84 -16.20 11.16 18.71
C ASP A 84 -16.00 9.92 17.83
N VAL A 85 -16.56 9.96 16.62
CA VAL A 85 -16.39 8.92 15.61
C VAL A 85 -15.30 9.33 14.63
N TRP A 86 -14.17 8.64 14.71
CA TRP A 86 -13.01 8.87 13.84
C TRP A 86 -13.12 8.10 12.54
N TYR A 87 -12.52 8.64 11.48
CA TYR A 87 -12.51 8.00 10.17
C TYR A 87 -11.93 6.56 10.25
N PRO A 88 -12.69 5.56 9.76
CA PRO A 88 -12.33 4.16 9.86
C PRO A 88 -10.97 3.85 9.20
N PRO A 89 -10.10 3.04 9.85
CA PRO A 89 -8.81 2.67 9.27
C PRO A 89 -8.94 1.89 7.95
N GLY A 90 -10.05 1.17 7.76
CA GLY A 90 -10.31 0.47 6.50
C GLY A 90 -10.65 1.39 5.34
N LEU A 91 -11.27 2.55 5.60
CA LEU A 91 -11.47 3.58 4.56
C LEU A 91 -10.15 4.29 4.22
N VAL A 92 -9.28 4.54 5.20
CA VAL A 92 -7.91 5.06 4.93
C VAL A 92 -7.14 4.09 4.04
N LEU A 93 -7.16 2.79 4.37
CA LEU A 93 -6.53 1.75 3.55
C LEU A 93 -7.15 1.68 2.14
N ALA A 94 -8.46 1.84 2.03
CA ALA A 94 -9.15 1.86 0.75
C ALA A 94 -8.72 3.06 -0.12
N TRP A 95 -8.63 4.26 0.45
CA TRP A 95 -8.11 5.44 -0.26
C TRP A 95 -6.64 5.29 -0.66
N LEU A 96 -5.81 4.69 0.18
CA LEU A 96 -4.43 4.35 -0.18
C LEU A 96 -4.37 3.36 -1.35
N THR A 97 -5.25 2.36 -1.33
CA THR A 97 -5.36 1.39 -2.42
C THR A 97 -5.81 2.08 -3.70
N ALA A 98 -6.82 2.95 -3.64
CA ALA A 98 -7.28 3.74 -4.79
C ALA A 98 -6.16 4.62 -5.36
N ALA A 99 -5.39 5.30 -4.51
CA ALA A 99 -4.24 6.09 -4.95
C ALA A 99 -3.17 5.23 -5.65
N GLY A 100 -2.87 4.05 -5.09
CA GLY A 100 -1.95 3.09 -5.72
C GLY A 100 -2.45 2.58 -7.08
N LEU A 101 -3.75 2.30 -7.19
CA LEU A 101 -4.39 1.91 -8.44
C LEU A 101 -4.37 3.02 -9.48
N VAL A 102 -4.64 4.28 -9.09
CA VAL A 102 -4.52 5.44 -9.98
C VAL A 102 -3.09 5.57 -10.50
N LEU A 103 -2.08 5.41 -9.66
CA LEU A 103 -0.67 5.44 -10.08
C LEU A 103 -0.35 4.30 -11.06
N LEU A 104 -0.81 3.08 -10.77
CA LEU A 104 -0.62 1.90 -11.63
C LEU A 104 -1.26 2.12 -13.00
N LEU A 105 -2.52 2.55 -13.02
CA LEU A 105 -3.28 2.80 -14.24
C LEU A 105 -2.67 3.97 -15.03
N SER A 106 -2.22 5.03 -14.36
CA SER A 106 -1.56 6.16 -15.03
C SER A 106 -0.24 5.73 -15.66
N GLY A 107 0.59 4.98 -14.95
CA GLY A 107 1.82 4.42 -15.51
C GLY A 107 1.55 3.50 -16.69
N SER A 108 0.54 2.63 -16.57
CA SER A 108 0.12 1.75 -17.66
C SER A 108 -0.40 2.51 -18.87
N ALA A 109 -1.18 3.58 -18.67
CA ALA A 109 -1.68 4.43 -19.75
C ALA A 109 -0.56 5.17 -20.49
N LEU A 110 0.47 5.63 -19.77
CA LEU A 110 1.66 6.22 -20.38
C LEU A 110 2.40 5.23 -21.28
N LEU A 111 2.51 3.96 -20.84
CA LEU A 111 3.15 2.90 -21.63
C LEU A 111 2.25 2.39 -22.75
N ALA A 112 0.93 2.49 -22.65
CA ALA A 112 -0.01 2.04 -23.67
C ALA A 112 0.09 2.85 -24.98
N GLY A 113 0.66 4.07 -24.92
CA GLY A 113 0.95 4.88 -26.11
C GLY A 113 2.19 4.43 -26.89
N THR A 114 2.95 3.44 -26.39
CA THR A 114 4.12 2.89 -27.07
C THR A 114 3.71 1.84 -28.11
N PRO A 115 4.42 1.70 -29.23
CA PRO A 115 4.15 0.67 -30.24
C PRO A 115 4.20 -0.76 -29.71
N GLU A 116 5.02 -1.00 -28.69
CA GLU A 116 5.30 -2.31 -28.12
C GLU A 116 4.18 -2.77 -27.15
N GLY A 117 3.41 -1.81 -26.63
CA GLY A 117 2.39 -2.06 -25.62
C GLY A 117 2.94 -2.07 -24.18
N VAL A 118 2.03 -2.15 -23.22
CA VAL A 118 2.33 -2.03 -21.79
C VAL A 118 3.23 -3.17 -21.30
N GLN A 119 2.87 -4.42 -21.60
CA GLN A 119 3.62 -5.57 -21.07
C GLN A 119 5.05 -5.64 -21.64
N ALA A 120 5.20 -5.38 -22.94
CA ALA A 120 6.52 -5.40 -23.59
C ALA A 120 7.40 -4.24 -23.09
N SER A 121 6.83 -3.04 -22.92
CA SER A 121 7.54 -1.91 -22.33
C SER A 121 8.06 -2.20 -20.92
N VAL A 122 7.28 -2.94 -20.12
CA VAL A 122 7.72 -3.37 -18.79
C VAL A 122 8.87 -4.37 -18.88
N ALA A 123 8.79 -5.34 -19.79
CA ALA A 123 9.86 -6.32 -20.01
C ALA A 123 11.16 -5.63 -20.45
N ASP A 124 11.07 -4.67 -21.36
CA ASP A 124 12.20 -3.88 -21.85
C ASP A 124 12.82 -3.04 -20.73
N LEU A 125 12.00 -2.34 -19.93
CA LEU A 125 12.46 -1.61 -18.75
C LEU A 125 13.21 -2.52 -17.77
N LEU A 126 12.66 -3.72 -17.49
CA LEU A 126 13.29 -4.70 -16.61
C LEU A 126 14.62 -5.20 -17.17
N SER A 127 14.69 -5.47 -18.48
CA SER A 127 15.93 -5.87 -19.15
C SER A 127 17.01 -4.81 -18.98
N HIS A 128 16.69 -3.56 -19.33
CA HIS A 128 17.60 -2.43 -19.18
C HIS A 128 18.05 -2.24 -17.72
N MET A 129 17.15 -2.39 -16.75
CA MET A 129 17.52 -2.31 -15.33
C MET A 129 18.50 -3.42 -14.93
N LEU A 130 18.24 -4.67 -15.30
CA LEU A 130 19.12 -5.81 -14.99
C LEU A 130 20.48 -5.72 -15.70
N ASP A 131 20.52 -5.12 -16.89
CA ASP A 131 21.77 -4.81 -17.58
C ASP A 131 22.65 -3.83 -16.80
N LEU A 132 22.04 -2.90 -16.08
CA LEU A 132 22.76 -1.91 -15.28
C LEU A 132 23.15 -2.44 -13.89
N ILE A 133 22.25 -3.14 -13.20
CA ILE A 133 22.42 -3.48 -11.77
C ILE A 133 22.90 -4.91 -11.52
N ALA A 134 22.82 -5.78 -12.52
CA ALA A 134 23.15 -7.20 -12.41
C ALA A 134 23.97 -7.69 -13.62
N ALA A 135 24.82 -6.81 -14.17
CA ALA A 135 25.66 -7.10 -15.35
C ALA A 135 26.57 -8.33 -15.19
N GLU A 136 26.88 -8.69 -13.95
CA GLU A 136 27.69 -9.86 -13.57
C GLU A 136 26.94 -11.20 -13.72
N LEU A 137 25.60 -11.18 -13.78
CA LEU A 137 24.81 -12.39 -13.98
C LEU A 137 24.86 -12.85 -15.45
N PRO A 138 24.85 -14.17 -15.71
CA PRO A 138 24.72 -14.69 -17.07
C PRO A 138 23.49 -14.10 -17.79
N ALA A 139 23.63 -13.80 -19.08
CA ALA A 139 22.55 -13.22 -19.88
C ALA A 139 21.26 -14.06 -19.83
N GLU A 140 21.41 -15.39 -19.86
CA GLU A 140 20.28 -16.32 -19.75
C GLU A 140 19.55 -16.20 -18.41
N THR A 141 20.28 -16.07 -17.30
CA THR A 141 19.69 -15.83 -15.97
C THR A 141 18.94 -14.51 -15.92
N ARG A 142 19.49 -13.43 -16.50
CA ARG A 142 18.82 -12.12 -16.55
C ARG A 142 17.52 -12.20 -17.35
N LYS A 143 17.53 -12.88 -18.49
CA LYS A 143 16.33 -13.11 -19.31
C LYS A 143 15.25 -13.88 -18.53
N GLN A 144 15.62 -14.94 -17.82
CA GLN A 144 14.69 -15.70 -16.97
C GLN A 144 14.07 -14.81 -15.88
N LEU A 145 14.85 -13.91 -15.27
CA LEU A 145 14.33 -12.96 -14.28
C LEU A 145 13.32 -11.97 -14.90
N VAL A 146 13.60 -11.45 -16.10
CA VAL A 146 12.65 -10.60 -16.83
C VAL A 146 11.34 -11.35 -17.07
N GLU A 147 11.40 -12.57 -17.59
CA GLU A 147 10.22 -13.40 -17.86
C GLU A 147 9.41 -13.69 -16.59
N TRP A 148 10.07 -13.92 -15.46
CA TRP A 148 9.41 -14.20 -14.18
C TRP A 148 8.77 -12.96 -13.54
N TRP A 149 9.41 -11.79 -13.65
CA TRP A 149 8.96 -10.58 -12.97
C TRP A 149 7.96 -9.78 -13.80
N THR A 150 8.11 -9.76 -15.13
CA THR A 150 7.25 -8.98 -16.04
C THR A 150 5.76 -9.15 -15.73
N PRO A 151 5.20 -10.37 -15.56
CA PRO A 151 3.77 -10.55 -15.34
C PRO A 151 3.20 -9.80 -14.13
N PHE A 152 4.03 -9.57 -13.11
CA PHE A 152 3.62 -9.06 -11.81
C PHE A 152 4.24 -7.71 -11.46
N PHE A 153 5.14 -7.18 -12.30
CA PHE A 153 5.99 -6.06 -11.94
C PHE A 153 5.20 -4.79 -11.55
N PRO A 154 4.16 -4.35 -12.29
CA PRO A 154 3.32 -3.22 -11.87
C PRO A 154 2.69 -3.44 -10.49
N ALA A 155 2.14 -4.62 -10.24
CA ALA A 155 1.57 -4.96 -8.94
C ALA A 155 2.62 -5.04 -7.83
N MET A 156 3.84 -5.50 -8.12
CA MET A 156 4.95 -5.52 -7.16
C MET A 156 5.35 -4.09 -6.76
N VAL A 157 5.48 -3.18 -7.72
CA VAL A 157 5.82 -1.78 -7.46
C VAL A 157 4.73 -1.11 -6.63
N THR A 158 3.48 -1.18 -7.08
CA THR A 158 2.34 -0.58 -6.37
C THR A 158 2.09 -1.24 -5.02
N GLY A 159 2.21 -2.57 -4.94
CA GLY A 159 2.05 -3.32 -3.71
C GLY A 159 3.14 -3.01 -2.68
N SER A 160 4.40 -2.89 -3.11
CA SER A 160 5.49 -2.45 -2.24
C SER A 160 5.25 -1.04 -1.71
N TRP A 161 4.84 -0.10 -2.58
CA TRP A 161 4.49 1.26 -2.18
C TRP A 161 3.34 1.29 -1.17
N LEU A 162 2.28 0.50 -1.39
CA LEU A 162 1.13 0.40 -0.49
C LEU A 162 1.53 -0.20 0.86
N MET A 163 2.30 -1.29 0.86
CA MET A 163 2.75 -1.94 2.09
C MET A 163 3.72 -1.07 2.89
N MET A 164 4.68 -0.43 2.23
CA MET A 164 5.55 0.59 2.83
C MET A 164 4.69 1.67 3.51
N THR A 165 3.70 2.19 2.81
CA THR A 165 2.81 3.24 3.34
C THR A 165 2.03 2.76 4.56
N VAL A 166 1.45 1.56 4.54
CA VAL A 166 0.69 1.00 5.67
C VAL A 166 1.60 0.79 6.90
N VAL A 167 2.81 0.28 6.70
CA VAL A 167 3.79 0.10 7.78
C VAL A 167 4.19 1.44 8.39
N ASN A 168 4.46 2.45 7.56
CA ASN A 168 4.79 3.79 8.03
C ASN A 168 3.59 4.45 8.75
N ALA A 169 2.37 4.32 8.23
CA ALA A 169 1.18 4.92 8.85
C ALA A 169 0.86 4.31 10.22
N THR A 170 0.90 2.98 10.32
CA THR A 170 0.67 2.26 11.60
C THR A 170 1.82 2.49 12.58
N GLY A 171 3.06 2.53 12.11
CA GLY A 171 4.23 2.89 12.90
C GLY A 171 4.16 4.32 13.43
N ALA A 172 3.81 5.29 12.59
CA ALA A 172 3.67 6.70 12.97
C ALA A 172 2.58 6.89 14.02
N GLN A 173 1.40 6.29 13.82
CA GLN A 173 0.33 6.34 14.81
C GLN A 173 0.77 5.73 16.15
N GLY A 174 1.46 4.58 16.12
CA GLY A 174 1.97 3.93 17.31
C GLY A 174 3.00 4.78 18.07
N LEU A 175 3.95 5.39 17.36
CA LEU A 175 4.96 6.27 17.94
C LEU A 175 4.34 7.54 18.52
N VAL A 176 3.48 8.22 17.76
CA VAL A 176 2.81 9.44 18.23
C VAL A 176 1.93 9.17 19.46
N THR A 177 1.28 7.99 19.53
CA THR A 177 0.53 7.55 20.72
C THR A 177 1.45 7.32 21.91
N ARG A 178 2.58 6.64 21.73
CA ARG A 178 3.58 6.42 22.79
C ARG A 178 4.19 7.72 23.30
N LEU A 179 4.32 8.73 22.44
CA LEU A 179 4.82 10.05 22.79
C LEU A 179 3.75 10.95 23.46
N GLY A 180 2.52 10.46 23.65
CA GLY A 180 1.43 11.25 24.24
C GLY A 180 0.97 12.42 23.37
N ARG A 181 1.26 12.39 22.06
CA ARG A 181 0.94 13.46 21.10
C ARG A 181 -0.16 13.09 20.11
N ALA A 182 -0.81 11.95 20.29
CA ALA A 182 -1.85 11.48 19.38
C ALA A 182 -3.13 12.30 19.55
N ARG A 183 -3.60 12.88 18.43
CA ARG A 183 -4.89 13.59 18.38
C ARG A 183 -6.08 12.65 18.32
N ARG A 184 -5.89 11.46 17.72
CA ARG A 184 -6.89 10.40 17.67
C ARG A 184 -6.49 9.23 18.57
N PRO A 185 -7.47 8.50 19.14
CA PRO A 185 -7.21 7.18 19.70
C PRO A 185 -6.60 6.24 18.65
N SER A 186 -5.65 5.40 19.07
CA SER A 186 -5.08 4.38 18.20
C SER A 186 -6.17 3.44 17.68
N PRO A 187 -6.30 3.22 16.35
CA PRO A 187 -7.32 2.35 15.80
C PRO A 187 -7.19 0.91 16.28
N ALA A 188 -8.31 0.25 16.52
CA ALA A 188 -8.34 -1.20 16.73
C ALA A 188 -8.17 -1.92 15.37
N TYR A 189 -6.95 -2.03 14.86
CA TYR A 189 -6.67 -2.63 13.53
C TYR A 189 -7.19 -4.07 13.36
N ARG A 190 -7.39 -4.83 14.45
CA ARG A 190 -8.01 -6.16 14.44
C ARG A 190 -9.51 -6.15 14.10
N GLU A 191 -10.14 -4.98 14.18
CA GLU A 191 -11.55 -4.71 13.87
C GLU A 191 -11.69 -4.04 12.51
N LEU A 192 -10.68 -4.19 11.64
CA LEU A 192 -10.68 -3.68 10.27
C LEU A 192 -11.95 -4.11 9.51
N MET A 193 -12.57 -3.13 8.85
CA MET A 193 -13.69 -3.34 7.93
C MET A 193 -13.38 -2.60 6.64
N LEU A 194 -13.48 -3.29 5.51
CA LEU A 194 -13.23 -2.69 4.19
C LEU A 194 -14.54 -2.17 3.57
N PRO A 195 -14.54 -1.03 2.85
CA PRO A 195 -15.71 -0.56 2.12
C PRO A 195 -16.11 -1.50 0.98
N ASP A 196 -17.38 -1.38 0.55
CA ASP A 196 -17.97 -2.31 -0.41
C ASP A 196 -17.38 -2.22 -1.81
N TRP A 197 -16.94 -1.02 -2.21
CA TRP A 197 -16.38 -0.77 -3.53
C TRP A 197 -15.11 -1.58 -3.78
N LEU A 198 -14.32 -1.93 -2.74
CA LEU A 198 -13.14 -2.79 -2.90
C LEU A 198 -13.54 -4.20 -3.35
N GLY A 199 -14.64 -4.74 -2.81
CA GLY A 199 -15.16 -6.04 -3.20
C GLY A 199 -15.74 -6.04 -4.61
N PHE A 200 -16.52 -5.00 -4.95
CA PHE A 200 -17.04 -4.83 -6.30
C PHE A 200 -15.92 -4.65 -7.33
N GLY A 201 -14.97 -3.76 -7.04
CA GLY A 201 -13.80 -3.53 -7.89
C GLY A 201 -12.98 -4.80 -8.11
N LEU A 202 -12.77 -5.60 -7.06
CA LEU A 202 -12.08 -6.89 -7.18
C LEU A 202 -12.84 -7.84 -8.13
N ALA A 203 -14.16 -7.98 -7.95
CA ALA A 203 -14.96 -8.85 -8.81
C ALA A 203 -14.91 -8.43 -10.29
N VAL A 204 -15.08 -7.13 -10.57
CA VAL A 204 -15.03 -6.59 -11.94
C VAL A 204 -13.65 -6.82 -12.56
N MET A 205 -12.57 -6.59 -11.81
CA MET A 205 -11.20 -6.73 -12.33
C MET A 205 -10.78 -8.19 -12.50
N VAL A 206 -11.28 -9.11 -11.67
CA VAL A 206 -11.12 -10.56 -11.89
C VAL A 206 -11.80 -10.99 -13.19
N MET A 207 -13.04 -10.52 -13.42
CA MET A 207 -13.74 -10.79 -14.68
C MET A 207 -12.97 -10.23 -15.88
N ALA A 208 -12.48 -8.99 -15.78
CA ALA A 208 -11.66 -8.39 -16.84
C ALA A 208 -10.35 -9.15 -17.09
N ALA A 209 -9.64 -9.57 -16.04
CA ALA A 209 -8.41 -10.33 -16.15
C ALA A 209 -8.58 -11.69 -16.84
N VAL A 210 -9.75 -12.33 -16.70
CA VAL A 210 -10.05 -13.62 -17.34
C VAL A 210 -10.55 -13.45 -18.77
N LEU A 211 -11.38 -12.44 -19.03
CA LEU A 211 -12.09 -12.28 -20.31
C LEU A 211 -11.33 -11.42 -21.33
N VAL A 212 -10.52 -10.47 -20.87
CA VAL A 212 -9.81 -9.52 -21.73
C VAL A 212 -8.40 -10.01 -22.01
N ARG A 213 -7.98 -9.96 -23.27
CA ARG A 213 -6.64 -10.36 -23.73
C ARG A 213 -5.75 -9.13 -23.99
N GLY A 214 -4.45 -9.37 -24.13
CA GLY A 214 -3.45 -8.33 -24.39
C GLY A 214 -3.22 -7.43 -23.17
N ASP A 215 -2.76 -6.20 -23.41
CA ASP A 215 -2.36 -5.26 -22.35
C ASP A 215 -3.47 -4.95 -21.35
N ALA A 216 -4.71 -4.84 -21.80
CA ALA A 216 -5.84 -4.60 -20.90
C ALA A 216 -6.05 -5.77 -19.92
N GLY A 217 -5.85 -7.02 -20.37
CA GLY A 217 -5.86 -8.21 -19.50
C GLY A 217 -4.67 -8.24 -18.53
N TYR A 218 -3.49 -7.87 -19.01
CA TYR A 218 -2.27 -7.75 -18.21
C TYR A 218 -2.41 -6.69 -17.09
N VAL A 219 -2.93 -5.51 -17.42
CA VAL A 219 -3.21 -4.44 -16.44
C VAL A 219 -4.29 -4.88 -15.45
N SER A 220 -5.37 -5.51 -15.93
CA SER A 220 -6.44 -6.02 -15.07
C SER A 220 -5.92 -7.03 -14.05
N THR A 221 -5.04 -7.95 -14.47
CA THR A 221 -4.39 -8.93 -13.59
C THR A 221 -3.57 -8.24 -12.49
N ASN A 222 -2.79 -7.22 -12.85
CA ASN A 222 -2.01 -6.46 -11.87
C ASN A 222 -2.90 -5.67 -10.89
N VAL A 223 -4.01 -5.10 -11.37
CA VAL A 223 -5.01 -4.44 -10.52
C VAL A 223 -5.63 -5.42 -9.52
N VAL A 224 -5.96 -6.65 -9.94
CA VAL A 224 -6.48 -7.71 -9.05
C VAL A 224 -5.50 -7.97 -7.91
N ILE A 225 -4.20 -8.13 -8.22
CA ILE A 225 -3.17 -8.41 -7.21
C ILE A 225 -3.09 -7.28 -6.18
N VAL A 226 -3.13 -6.01 -6.63
CA VAL A 226 -3.13 -4.86 -5.71
C VAL A 226 -4.41 -4.82 -4.86
N LEU A 227 -5.57 -5.08 -5.46
CA LEU A 227 -6.85 -5.12 -4.75
C LEU A 227 -6.91 -6.23 -3.70
N LEU A 228 -6.18 -7.34 -3.88
CA LEU A 228 -6.09 -8.42 -2.89
C LEU A 228 -5.31 -8.02 -1.62
N ILE A 229 -4.47 -6.99 -1.65
CA ILE A 229 -3.65 -6.58 -0.50
C ILE A 229 -4.51 -6.15 0.71
N PRO A 230 -5.52 -5.26 0.57
CA PRO A 230 -6.45 -4.97 1.67
C PRO A 230 -7.16 -6.21 2.23
N PHE A 231 -7.54 -7.16 1.38
CA PHE A 231 -8.15 -8.41 1.83
C PHE A 231 -7.13 -9.28 2.59
N ALA A 232 -5.87 -9.35 2.16
CA ALA A 232 -4.83 -10.04 2.91
C ALA A 232 -4.67 -9.45 4.32
N LEU A 233 -4.63 -8.12 4.44
CA LEU A 233 -4.58 -7.43 5.73
C LEU A 233 -5.82 -7.70 6.59
N LEU A 234 -7.01 -7.78 5.99
CA LEU A 234 -8.25 -8.17 6.67
C LEU A 234 -8.22 -9.63 7.15
N GLY A 235 -7.63 -10.54 6.37
CA GLY A 235 -7.38 -11.92 6.78
C GLY A 235 -6.45 -11.99 7.99
N LEU A 236 -5.35 -11.23 7.98
CA LEU A 236 -4.44 -11.13 9.12
C LEU A 236 -5.12 -10.54 10.36
N ALA A 237 -5.94 -9.50 10.19
CA ALA A 237 -6.74 -8.94 11.29
C ALA A 237 -7.68 -10.00 11.89
N THR A 238 -8.25 -10.86 11.06
CA THR A 238 -9.11 -11.98 11.47
C THR A 238 -8.33 -13.01 12.29
N ILE A 239 -7.13 -13.39 11.85
CA ILE A 239 -6.24 -14.31 12.58
C ILE A 239 -5.86 -13.72 13.94
N HIS A 240 -5.50 -12.43 14.01
CA HIS A 240 -5.18 -11.76 15.27
C HIS A 240 -6.37 -11.74 16.23
N ARG A 241 -7.57 -11.44 15.72
CA ARG A 241 -8.80 -11.43 16.52
C ARG A 241 -9.09 -12.82 17.09
N TRP A 242 -8.95 -13.86 16.28
CA TRP A 242 -9.15 -15.25 16.69
C TRP A 242 -8.10 -15.71 17.72
N ALA A 243 -6.82 -15.39 17.48
CA ALA A 243 -5.71 -15.79 18.34
C ALA A 243 -5.81 -15.20 19.75
N ARG A 244 -6.31 -13.96 19.92
CA ARG A 244 -6.38 -13.28 21.22
C ARG A 244 -7.18 -14.05 22.29
N GLY A 245 -8.16 -14.85 21.89
CA GLY A 245 -8.97 -15.66 22.82
C GLY A 245 -8.36 -17.02 23.15
N ARG A 246 -7.16 -17.34 22.68
CA ARG A 246 -6.54 -18.67 22.78
C ARG A 246 -5.32 -18.64 23.73
N PRO A 247 -5.09 -19.69 24.53
CA PRO A 247 -3.91 -19.76 25.41
C PRO A 247 -2.58 -19.79 24.64
N ASN A 248 -2.59 -20.28 23.40
CA ASN A 248 -1.43 -20.38 22.51
C ASN A 248 -1.35 -19.25 21.46
N ALA A 249 -1.95 -18.08 21.73
CA ALA A 249 -2.01 -16.95 20.81
C ALA A 249 -0.65 -16.59 20.18
N ARG A 250 0.41 -16.55 21.00
CA ARG A 250 1.78 -16.21 20.54
C ARG A 250 2.31 -17.22 19.53
N LEU A 251 2.05 -18.51 19.74
CA LEU A 251 2.52 -19.59 18.88
C LEU A 251 1.78 -19.59 17.55
N VAL A 252 0.46 -19.38 17.58
CA VAL A 252 -0.36 -19.17 16.37
C VAL A 252 0.16 -18.01 15.52
N LEU A 253 0.44 -16.87 16.16
CA LEU A 253 0.95 -15.69 15.45
C LEU A 253 2.35 -15.93 14.92
N ALA A 254 3.25 -16.51 15.72
CA ALA A 254 4.60 -16.87 15.27
C ALA A 254 4.57 -17.82 14.07
N ALA A 255 3.70 -18.83 14.08
CA ALA A 255 3.51 -19.74 12.95
C ALA A 255 2.94 -19.01 11.73
N THR A 256 1.93 -18.15 11.90
CA THR A 256 1.32 -17.38 10.81
C THR A 256 2.36 -16.49 10.12
N TYR A 257 3.14 -15.73 10.89
CA TYR A 257 4.20 -14.88 10.35
C TYR A 257 5.38 -15.67 9.81
N GLY A 258 5.74 -16.80 10.44
CA GLY A 258 6.76 -17.72 9.93
C GLY A 258 6.38 -18.26 8.54
N VAL A 259 5.13 -18.69 8.36
CA VAL A 259 4.62 -19.15 7.07
C VAL A 259 4.54 -18.01 6.05
N LEU A 260 4.16 -16.79 6.46
CA LEU A 260 4.22 -15.61 5.57
C LEU A 260 5.64 -15.29 5.10
N ILE A 261 6.64 -15.47 5.94
CA ILE A 261 8.04 -15.22 5.57
C ILE A 261 8.57 -16.32 4.65
N LEU A 262 8.29 -17.58 4.99
CA LEU A 262 8.83 -18.74 4.26
C LEU A 262 8.09 -19.05 2.95
N ALA A 263 6.80 -18.73 2.87
CA ALA A 263 5.93 -19.08 1.75
C ALA A 263 5.02 -17.90 1.37
N PHE A 264 5.60 -16.70 1.24
CA PHE A 264 4.87 -15.44 1.08
C PHE A 264 3.75 -15.49 0.05
N GLY A 265 4.01 -15.97 -1.17
CA GLY A 265 2.99 -16.02 -2.24
C GLY A 265 1.73 -16.78 -1.83
N TRP A 266 1.89 -18.02 -1.35
CA TRP A 266 0.78 -18.87 -0.92
C TRP A 266 0.13 -18.38 0.37
N ALA A 267 0.94 -17.94 1.34
CA ALA A 267 0.47 -17.46 2.62
C ALA A 267 -0.33 -16.15 2.49
N ALA A 268 0.13 -15.22 1.64
CA ALA A 268 -0.58 -13.98 1.34
C ALA A 268 -1.89 -14.26 0.60
N ALA A 269 -1.89 -15.20 -0.36
CA ALA A 269 -3.11 -15.63 -1.05
C ALA A 269 -4.13 -16.26 -0.07
N ALA A 270 -3.68 -17.13 0.84
CA ALA A 270 -4.52 -17.71 1.88
C ALA A 270 -5.08 -16.64 2.84
N ALA A 271 -4.26 -15.67 3.24
CA ALA A 271 -4.71 -14.53 4.04
C ALA A 271 -5.75 -13.70 3.27
N ALA A 272 -5.55 -13.44 1.98
CA ALA A 272 -6.51 -12.71 1.15
C ALA A 272 -7.83 -13.48 1.03
N GLY A 273 -7.79 -14.80 0.84
CA GLY A 273 -8.96 -15.67 0.82
C GLY A 273 -9.74 -15.62 2.13
N LEU A 274 -9.05 -15.72 3.28
CA LEU A 274 -9.67 -15.56 4.59
C LEU A 274 -10.30 -14.17 4.77
N GLY A 275 -9.60 -13.13 4.31
CA GLY A 275 -10.11 -11.77 4.32
C GLY A 275 -11.36 -11.58 3.46
N LEU A 276 -11.43 -12.23 2.29
CA LEU A 276 -12.59 -12.20 1.42
C LEU A 276 -13.80 -12.88 2.07
N VAL A 277 -13.60 -14.05 2.69
CA VAL A 277 -14.64 -14.72 3.50
C VAL A 277 -15.11 -13.81 4.64
N ARG A 278 -14.17 -13.16 5.33
CA ARG A 278 -14.49 -12.22 6.41
C ARG A 278 -15.28 -11.02 5.91
N PHE A 279 -14.88 -10.44 4.78
CA PHE A 279 -15.55 -9.31 4.16
C PHE A 279 -17.02 -9.64 3.84
N TRP A 280 -17.27 -10.77 3.17
CA TRP A 280 -18.64 -11.20 2.84
C TRP A 280 -19.48 -11.48 4.09
N THR A 281 -18.93 -12.18 5.08
CA THR A 281 -19.68 -12.47 6.33
C THR A 281 -20.00 -11.23 7.16
N MET A 282 -19.15 -10.20 7.12
CA MET A 282 -19.41 -8.92 7.78
C MET A 282 -20.44 -8.06 7.04
N ARG A 283 -20.48 -8.13 5.70
CA ARG A 283 -21.42 -7.35 4.89
C ARG A 283 -22.88 -7.60 5.29
N PHE A 284 -23.24 -8.85 5.53
CA PHE A 284 -24.59 -9.25 5.99
C PHE A 284 -24.87 -8.95 7.47
N ARG A 285 -23.90 -8.41 8.20
CA ARG A 285 -23.99 -8.12 9.64
C ARG A 285 -23.74 -6.64 9.96
N ARG A 286 -23.63 -5.77 8.95
CA ARG A 286 -23.55 -4.33 9.18
C ARG A 286 -24.89 -3.85 9.72
N PRO A 287 -24.93 -3.20 10.90
CA PRO A 287 -26.04 -2.32 11.21
C PRO A 287 -26.08 -1.23 10.12
N ASP A 288 -27.27 -0.79 9.72
CA ASP A 288 -27.44 0.37 8.83
C ASP A 288 -26.83 1.62 9.49
N SER A 289 -25.51 1.80 9.41
CA SER A 289 -24.87 3.07 9.70
C SER A 289 -25.09 3.94 8.48
N GLY A 290 -26.04 4.86 8.58
CA GLY A 290 -26.48 5.78 7.53
C GLY A 290 -25.34 6.24 6.61
N GLY A 291 -25.62 6.22 5.31
CA GLY A 291 -24.70 6.38 4.18
C GLY A 291 -24.00 7.74 4.07
N GLY A 292 -23.33 8.21 5.12
CA GLY A 292 -22.62 9.48 5.18
C GLY A 292 -21.09 9.38 5.11
N MET A 293 -20.49 8.18 5.15
CA MET A 293 -19.03 8.02 5.24
C MET A 293 -18.36 7.38 4.01
N GLU A 294 -19.12 7.08 2.94
CA GLU A 294 -18.57 6.52 1.70
C GLU A 294 -18.11 7.59 0.67
N GLY A 295 -18.10 8.87 1.06
CA GLY A 295 -17.61 10.01 0.25
C GLY A 295 -16.13 10.33 0.39
#